data_AF-A0A1G2ZWT8-F1
#
_entry.id   AF-A0A1G2ZWT8-F1
#
_cell.length_a   1.000
_cell.length_b   1.000
_cell.length_c   1.000
_cell.angle_alpha   90.00
_cell.angle_beta   90.00
_cell.angle_gamma   90.00
#
_symmetry.space_group_name_H-M   'P 1'
#
loop_
_entity.id
_entity.type
_entity.pdbx_description
1 polymer ?
#
loop_
_entity_poly.entity_id
_entity_poly.type
_entity_poly.pdbx_seq_one_letter_code
_entity_poly.pdbx_strand_id
1 'polypeptide(L)'
;MLVGPGVIGFFRDGGLAMKRSLLVCVFLTAHVGWALADESKTVAIPLDQIWAWRMPGTRDIGQLEPNKPAKVACGPLVGEIRKALSATPANGKEAKPGFAVLGTGLKALRGAHAVLVKNKNPQDTFPANSEISVVFFSYQFGPYVHLEHVKRRDNVVDIAYEFVPHRTEEVTEHLALIPVGNLSSGKYYVKVDRASMEQKNAVQGFRPTTDTDARRIICHSFDFTVLGNKDH
;
A
#
# COMPACT_ATOMS: atom_id res chain seq x y z
N MET A 1 15.31 -48.49 -13.85
CA MET A 1 16.28 -48.13 -12.79
C MET A 1 15.83 -46.80 -12.21
N LEU A 2 15.54 -46.60 -10.94
CA LEU A 2 15.56 -47.41 -9.72
C LEU A 2 14.47 -46.79 -8.83
N VAL A 3 13.49 -47.59 -8.43
CA VAL A 3 12.42 -47.22 -7.50
C VAL A 3 12.95 -47.44 -6.09
N GLY A 4 12.89 -46.43 -5.22
CA GLY A 4 13.27 -46.52 -3.81
C GLY A 4 12.06 -46.24 -2.91
N PRO A 5 11.57 -47.23 -2.12
CA PRO A 5 10.51 -47.04 -1.15
C PRO A 5 11.08 -46.87 0.27
N GLY A 6 10.35 -46.14 1.13
CA GLY A 6 10.61 -46.11 2.57
C GLY A 6 10.12 -44.80 3.20
N VAL A 7 9.52 -44.74 4.37
CA VAL A 7 9.31 -45.72 5.44
C VAL A 7 8.04 -45.30 6.18
N ILE A 8 7.20 -46.28 6.53
CA ILE A 8 6.02 -46.15 7.38
C ILE A 8 6.51 -46.12 8.84
N GLY A 9 6.20 -45.04 9.57
CA GLY A 9 6.50 -44.90 10.99
C GLY A 9 5.22 -44.88 11.83
N PHE A 10 4.91 -46.02 12.45
CA PHE A 10 3.92 -46.20 13.50
C PHE A 10 4.40 -45.57 14.83
N PHE A 11 3.56 -44.77 15.48
CA PHE A 11 3.64 -44.46 16.92
C PHE A 11 2.20 -44.44 17.44
N ARG A 12 1.68 -45.55 17.96
CA ARG A 12 1.84 -46.11 19.32
C ARG A 12 0.95 -45.40 20.34
N ASP A 13 -0.21 -46.03 20.53
CA ASP A 13 -1.14 -45.86 21.64
C ASP A 13 -0.47 -46.10 23.01
N GLY A 14 -0.90 -45.30 23.97
CA GLY A 14 -0.77 -45.48 25.42
C GLY A 14 -1.51 -44.31 26.07
N GLY A 15 -2.54 -44.47 26.90
CA GLY A 15 -2.81 -45.55 27.85
C GLY A 15 -2.91 -44.91 29.23
N LEU A 16 -4.14 -44.82 29.75
CA LEU A 16 -4.57 -44.66 31.15
C LEU A 16 -3.74 -43.78 32.13
N ALA A 17 -4.40 -42.81 32.76
CA ALA A 17 -4.56 -42.81 34.22
C ALA A 17 -5.54 -41.72 34.67
N MET A 18 -6.72 -42.17 35.08
CA MET A 18 -7.73 -41.39 35.79
C MET A 18 -7.21 -41.13 37.22
N LYS A 19 -6.95 -39.87 37.58
CA LYS A 19 -6.75 -39.45 38.97
C LYS A 19 -7.70 -38.32 39.33
N ARG A 20 -8.64 -38.68 40.20
CA ARG A 20 -9.52 -37.79 40.97
C ARG A 20 -8.67 -36.78 41.73
N SER A 21 -8.93 -35.49 41.57
CA SER A 21 -8.43 -34.46 42.48
C SER A 21 -9.35 -33.24 42.47
N LEU A 22 -9.98 -33.07 43.63
CA LEU A 22 -10.32 -31.81 44.29
C LEU A 22 -10.87 -30.68 43.41
N LEU A 23 -12.19 -30.60 43.38
CA LEU A 23 -12.93 -29.44 42.90
C LEU A 23 -12.78 -28.30 43.94
N VAL A 24 -11.75 -27.46 43.79
CA VAL A 24 -11.66 -26.19 44.51
C VAL A 24 -12.36 -25.13 43.68
N CYS A 25 -13.58 -24.74 44.08
CA CYS A 25 -14.27 -23.58 43.53
C CYS A 25 -13.58 -22.29 44.00
N VAL A 26 -12.49 -21.92 43.33
CA VAL A 26 -11.98 -20.55 43.38
C VAL A 26 -12.92 -19.69 42.53
N PHE A 27 -13.71 -18.83 43.17
CA PHE A 27 -14.39 -17.74 42.50
C PHE A 27 -13.32 -16.75 42.00
N LEU A 28 -12.76 -17.05 40.84
CA LEU A 28 -12.11 -16.06 39.99
C LEU A 28 -13.22 -15.09 39.59
N THR A 29 -13.34 -13.98 40.34
CA THR A 29 -13.94 -12.76 39.82
C THR A 29 -13.09 -12.34 38.64
N ALA A 30 -13.39 -12.92 37.47
CA ALA A 30 -12.93 -12.43 36.19
C ALA A 30 -13.36 -10.97 36.14
N HIS A 31 -12.43 -10.10 36.47
CA HIS A 31 -12.52 -8.69 36.10
C HIS A 31 -12.43 -8.76 34.59
N VAL A 32 -13.60 -8.94 33.96
CA VAL A 32 -13.82 -8.69 32.56
C VAL A 32 -13.54 -7.21 32.42
N GLY A 33 -12.25 -6.88 32.29
CA GLY A 33 -11.80 -5.57 31.89
C GLY A 33 -12.49 -5.35 30.57
N TRP A 34 -13.59 -4.60 30.60
CA TRP A 34 -14.14 -3.96 29.44
C TRP A 34 -13.02 -3.05 28.97
N ALA A 35 -12.19 -3.60 28.07
CA ALA A 35 -11.42 -2.80 27.16
C ALA A 35 -12.47 -1.92 26.50
N LEU A 36 -12.52 -0.65 26.92
CA LEU A 36 -13.17 0.39 26.17
C LEU A 36 -12.45 0.36 24.83
N ALA A 37 -13.04 -0.39 23.89
CA ALA A 37 -12.63 -0.37 22.50
C ALA A 37 -12.93 1.04 22.06
N ASP A 38 -11.92 1.91 22.19
CA ASP A 38 -11.96 3.24 21.61
C ASP A 38 -12.27 3.01 20.14
N GLU A 39 -13.46 3.42 19.71
CA GLU A 39 -13.90 3.26 18.34
C GLU A 39 -12.96 4.09 17.49
N SER A 40 -11.94 3.42 16.95
CA SER A 40 -10.90 4.13 16.25
C SER A 40 -11.48 4.88 15.05
N LYS A 41 -11.41 6.20 15.15
CA LYS A 41 -12.02 7.09 14.17
C LYS A 41 -11.35 6.86 12.82
N THR A 42 -12.11 6.29 11.89
CA THR A 42 -11.69 6.18 10.50
C THR A 42 -11.78 7.57 9.86
N VAL A 43 -10.64 8.06 9.37
CA VAL A 43 -10.51 9.35 8.69
C VAL A 43 -10.35 9.09 7.20
N ALA A 44 -11.32 9.50 6.39
CA ALA A 44 -11.17 9.49 4.95
C ALA A 44 -10.20 10.60 4.52
N ILE A 45 -9.28 10.28 3.61
CA ILE A 45 -8.41 11.26 2.94
C ILE A 45 -9.07 11.58 1.60
N PRO A 46 -9.62 12.79 1.41
CA PRO A 46 -10.32 13.13 0.18
C PRO A 46 -9.41 13.02 -1.05
N LEU A 47 -9.93 12.46 -2.15
CA LEU A 47 -9.14 12.31 -3.40
C LEU A 47 -8.66 13.66 -3.93
N ASP A 48 -9.46 14.72 -3.75
CA ASP A 48 -9.13 16.08 -4.17
C ASP A 48 -8.01 16.74 -3.34
N GLN A 49 -7.48 16.05 -2.32
CA GLN A 49 -6.28 16.44 -1.56
C GLN A 49 -5.02 15.66 -2.00
N ILE A 50 -5.18 14.63 -2.82
CA ILE A 50 -4.10 13.78 -3.33
C ILE A 50 -3.56 14.39 -4.62
N TRP A 51 -2.23 14.47 -4.74
CA TRP A 51 -1.58 14.84 -6.01
C TRP A 51 -1.26 13.58 -6.81
N ALA A 52 -1.87 13.40 -7.98
CA ALA A 52 -1.62 12.21 -8.79
C ALA A 52 -1.48 12.51 -10.28
N TRP A 53 -0.85 11.59 -10.99
CA TRP A 53 -0.71 11.60 -12.44
C TRP A 53 -1.89 10.87 -13.08
N ARG A 54 -2.76 11.64 -13.75
CA ARG A 54 -3.89 11.13 -14.55
C ARG A 54 -4.82 10.18 -13.77
N MET A 55 -5.16 10.52 -12.53
CA MET A 55 -6.17 9.80 -11.75
C MET A 55 -7.40 10.69 -11.52
N PRO A 56 -8.62 10.24 -11.87
CA PRO A 56 -9.84 11.01 -11.63
C PRO A 56 -10.03 11.40 -10.16
N GLY A 57 -10.62 12.58 -9.93
CA GLY A 57 -10.89 13.09 -8.59
C GLY A 57 -9.67 13.59 -7.81
N THR A 58 -8.46 13.47 -8.37
CA THR A 58 -7.21 13.94 -7.74
C THR A 58 -6.71 15.27 -8.33
N ARG A 59 -5.77 15.91 -7.65
CA ARG A 59 -5.05 17.08 -8.17
C ARG A 59 -3.97 16.64 -9.17
N ASP A 60 -3.83 17.35 -10.28
CA ASP A 60 -2.79 17.07 -11.25
C ASP A 60 -1.39 17.35 -10.65
N ILE A 61 -0.63 16.28 -10.42
CA ILE A 61 0.74 16.35 -9.90
C ILE A 61 1.66 17.20 -10.79
N GLY A 62 1.35 17.35 -12.08
CA GLY A 62 2.07 18.22 -12.99
C GLY A 62 1.97 19.72 -12.66
N GLN A 63 1.08 20.14 -11.76
CA GLN A 63 0.98 21.52 -11.29
C GLN A 63 1.96 21.85 -10.16
N LEU A 64 2.61 20.85 -9.56
CA LEU A 64 3.62 21.06 -8.51
C LEU A 64 4.93 21.69 -9.03
N GLU A 65 5.13 21.68 -10.35
CA GLU A 65 6.33 22.18 -11.02
C GLU A 65 6.01 23.45 -11.81
N PRO A 66 6.01 24.64 -11.17
CA PRO A 66 5.52 25.88 -11.77
C PRO A 66 6.34 26.36 -12.97
N ASN A 67 7.59 25.92 -13.09
CA ASN A 67 8.52 26.35 -14.15
C ASN A 67 8.53 25.41 -15.36
N LYS A 68 7.52 24.55 -15.54
CA LYS A 68 7.45 23.66 -16.69
C LYS A 68 7.14 24.45 -17.99
N PRO A 69 7.78 24.13 -19.13
CA PRO A 69 7.41 24.74 -20.41
C PRO A 69 5.91 24.58 -20.72
N ALA A 70 5.27 25.61 -21.27
CA ALA A 70 3.82 25.59 -21.54
C ALA A 70 3.35 24.44 -22.46
N LYS A 71 4.27 23.87 -23.26
CA LYS A 71 3.97 22.77 -24.20
C LYS A 71 4.16 21.37 -23.59
N VAL A 72 4.69 21.24 -22.38
CA VAL A 72 4.89 19.92 -21.75
C VAL A 72 3.80 19.62 -20.73
N ALA A 73 3.30 18.39 -20.75
CA ALA A 73 2.24 17.96 -19.84
C ALA A 73 2.70 18.00 -18.36
N CYS A 74 3.97 17.69 -18.11
CA CYS A 74 4.55 17.63 -16.76
C CYS A 74 5.95 18.26 -16.72
N GLY A 75 6.40 18.65 -15.53
CA GLY A 75 7.76 19.16 -15.32
C GLY A 75 8.81 18.03 -15.30
N PRO A 76 10.09 18.39 -15.13
CA PRO A 76 11.21 17.44 -15.17
C PRO A 76 11.11 16.34 -14.12
N LEU A 77 10.67 16.63 -12.89
CA LEU A 77 10.60 15.62 -11.83
C LEU A 77 9.55 14.55 -12.15
N VAL A 78 8.34 14.97 -12.51
CA VAL A 78 7.28 14.03 -12.89
C VAL A 78 7.68 13.28 -14.16
N GLY A 79 8.27 13.96 -15.16
CA GLY A 79 8.73 13.33 -16.40
C GLY A 79 9.77 12.24 -16.19
N GLU A 80 10.74 12.48 -15.32
CA GLU A 80 11.77 11.47 -14.98
C GLU A 80 11.21 10.30 -14.17
N ILE A 81 10.29 10.54 -13.23
CA ILE A 81 9.62 9.45 -12.50
C ILE A 81 8.81 8.59 -13.47
N ARG A 82 8.05 9.20 -14.38
CA ARG A 82 7.28 8.49 -15.41
C ARG A 82 8.19 7.62 -16.28
N LYS A 83 9.33 8.16 -16.71
CA LYS A 83 10.34 7.39 -17.46
C LYS A 83 10.92 6.23 -16.66
N ALA A 84 11.08 6.37 -15.34
CA ALA A 84 11.52 5.26 -14.48
C ALA A 84 10.44 4.18 -14.32
N LEU A 85 9.16 4.57 -14.27
CA LEU A 85 8.01 3.67 -14.15
C LEU A 85 7.56 3.06 -15.49
N SER A 86 8.06 3.56 -16.64
CA SER A 86 7.76 2.97 -17.95
C SER A 86 8.47 1.62 -18.17
N ALA A 87 9.50 1.32 -17.39
CA ALA A 87 10.18 0.02 -17.43
C ALA A 87 9.42 -0.99 -16.56
N THR A 88 8.42 -1.66 -17.13
CA THR A 88 7.66 -2.72 -16.44
C THR A 88 8.61 -3.83 -15.93
N PRO A 89 8.42 -4.34 -14.70
CA PRO A 89 9.21 -5.46 -14.22
C PRO A 89 9.13 -6.67 -15.15
N ALA A 90 10.27 -7.36 -15.30
CA ALA A 90 10.34 -8.59 -16.09
C ALA A 90 9.32 -9.64 -15.58
N ASN A 91 8.89 -10.54 -16.48
CA ASN A 91 7.96 -11.61 -16.10
C ASN A 91 8.50 -12.41 -14.90
N GLY A 92 7.63 -12.66 -13.92
CA GLY A 92 7.99 -13.34 -12.68
C GLY A 92 8.64 -12.44 -11.61
N LYS A 93 8.88 -11.15 -11.91
CA LYS A 93 9.24 -10.16 -10.90
C LYS A 93 8.00 -9.39 -10.46
N GLU A 94 7.93 -9.09 -9.17
CA GLU A 94 6.88 -8.26 -8.60
C GLU A 94 7.31 -6.79 -8.57
N ALA A 95 6.36 -5.88 -8.37
CA ALA A 95 6.64 -4.47 -8.21
C ALA A 95 7.47 -4.22 -6.94
N LYS A 96 8.06 -3.03 -6.81
CA LYS A 96 8.64 -2.62 -5.52
C LYS A 96 7.50 -2.26 -4.55
N PRO A 97 7.70 -2.39 -3.22
CA PRO A 97 6.77 -1.84 -2.25
C PRO A 97 6.58 -0.33 -2.46
N GLY A 98 5.41 0.17 -2.05
CA GLY A 98 5.21 1.60 -1.83
C GLY A 98 6.18 2.12 -0.76
N PHE A 99 6.21 3.43 -0.57
CA PHE A 99 7.05 4.02 0.47
C PHE A 99 6.52 5.36 0.96
N ALA A 100 7.01 5.81 2.11
CA ALA A 100 6.69 7.11 2.68
C ALA A 100 7.81 8.14 2.43
N VAL A 101 7.46 9.42 2.39
CA VAL A 101 8.39 10.54 2.25
C VAL A 101 7.97 11.71 3.14
N LEU A 102 8.94 12.54 3.53
CA LEU A 102 8.69 13.78 4.28
C LEU A 102 8.07 14.86 3.41
N GLY A 103 7.12 15.59 3.99
CA GLY A 103 6.42 16.74 3.43
C GLY A 103 5.22 16.38 2.56
N THR A 104 4.64 17.41 1.96
CA THR A 104 3.54 17.33 0.99
C THR A 104 3.93 18.01 -0.32
N GLY A 105 3.08 17.87 -1.35
CA GLY A 105 3.24 18.57 -2.64
C GLY A 105 4.63 18.40 -3.26
N LEU A 106 5.28 19.52 -3.62
CA LEU A 106 6.59 19.50 -4.29
C LEU A 106 7.70 18.87 -3.44
N LYS A 107 7.63 18.97 -2.10
CA LYS A 107 8.61 18.34 -1.20
C LYS A 107 8.48 16.82 -1.24
N ALA A 108 7.25 16.30 -1.19
CA ALA A 108 6.97 14.88 -1.37
C ALA A 108 7.39 14.38 -2.77
N LEU A 109 7.10 15.16 -3.82
CA LEU A 109 7.52 14.82 -5.20
C LEU A 109 9.04 14.67 -5.32
N ARG A 110 9.83 15.56 -4.70
CA ARG A 110 11.29 15.44 -4.65
C ARG A 110 11.75 14.19 -3.89
N GLY A 111 11.06 13.83 -2.81
CA GLY A 111 11.29 12.57 -2.09
C GLY A 111 11.04 11.36 -2.97
N ALA A 112 9.89 11.32 -3.66
CA ALA A 112 9.53 10.25 -4.58
C ALA A 112 10.56 10.12 -5.72
N HIS A 113 10.98 11.26 -6.30
CA HIS A 113 12.03 11.30 -7.34
C HIS A 113 13.34 10.70 -6.85
N ALA A 114 13.77 11.04 -5.64
CA ALA A 114 15.01 10.52 -5.08
C ALA A 114 15.01 8.99 -4.94
N VAL A 115 13.87 8.39 -4.60
CA VAL A 115 13.72 6.94 -4.47
C VAL A 115 13.58 6.27 -5.85
N LEU A 116 12.65 6.73 -6.67
CA LEU A 116 12.28 6.06 -7.93
C LEU A 116 13.28 6.28 -9.07
N VAL A 117 13.91 7.45 -9.12
CA VAL A 117 14.83 7.83 -10.21
C VAL A 117 16.28 7.71 -9.77
N LYS A 118 16.61 8.24 -8.58
CA LYS A 118 18.00 8.25 -8.09
C LYS A 118 18.37 6.99 -7.30
N ASN A 119 17.46 6.01 -7.22
CA ASN A 119 17.64 4.75 -6.49
C ASN A 119 18.11 4.94 -5.04
N LYS A 120 17.69 6.02 -4.36
CA LYS A 120 17.91 6.13 -2.92
C LYS A 120 17.04 5.12 -2.19
N ASN A 121 17.57 4.58 -1.10
CA ASN A 121 16.77 3.75 -0.21
C ASN A 121 15.63 4.58 0.39
N PRO A 122 14.38 4.07 0.40
CA PRO A 122 13.29 4.73 1.08
C PRO A 122 13.59 4.92 2.57
N GLN A 123 13.12 6.02 3.15
CA GLN A 123 13.12 6.19 4.60
C GLN A 123 12.01 5.34 5.21
N ASP A 124 12.33 4.57 6.24
CA ASP A 124 11.39 3.76 7.00
C ASP A 124 11.02 4.38 8.35
N THR A 125 11.65 5.52 8.69
CA THR A 125 11.58 6.14 10.01
C THR A 125 11.46 7.65 9.88
N PHE A 126 10.49 8.24 10.58
CA PHE A 126 10.13 9.65 10.49
C PHE A 126 9.96 10.30 11.87
N PRO A 127 10.24 11.60 12.05
CA PRO A 127 9.96 12.29 13.31
C PRO A 127 8.45 12.41 13.59
N ALA A 128 8.04 12.38 14.86
CA ALA A 128 6.68 12.72 15.27
C ALA A 128 6.27 14.08 14.75
N ASN A 129 4.97 14.23 14.46
CA ASN A 129 4.36 15.49 14.00
C ASN A 129 4.96 16.05 12.70
N SER A 130 5.74 15.24 11.97
CA SER A 130 6.17 15.60 10.63
C SER A 130 5.04 15.36 9.63
N GLU A 131 4.92 16.24 8.65
CA GLU A 131 4.08 15.97 7.49
C GLU A 131 4.66 14.81 6.71
N ILE A 132 3.88 13.76 6.49
CA ILE A 132 4.30 12.58 5.72
C ILE A 132 3.33 12.41 4.56
N SER A 133 3.87 12.01 3.41
CA SER A 133 3.09 11.54 2.27
C SER A 133 3.46 10.10 1.95
N VAL A 134 2.45 9.29 1.63
CA VAL A 134 2.62 7.96 1.06
C VAL A 134 2.74 8.10 -0.46
N VAL A 135 3.69 7.37 -1.04
CA VAL A 135 3.90 7.29 -2.49
C VAL A 135 3.30 5.98 -3.00
N PHE A 136 2.18 6.09 -3.69
CA PHE A 136 1.55 5.00 -4.45
C PHE A 136 1.98 5.11 -5.92
N PHE A 137 2.33 3.99 -6.55
CA PHE A 137 2.69 3.99 -7.96
C PHE A 137 2.32 2.68 -8.66
N SER A 138 2.18 2.77 -9.98
CA SER A 138 2.10 1.63 -10.88
C SER A 138 3.11 1.76 -12.00
N TYR A 139 3.67 0.63 -12.42
CA TYR A 139 4.42 0.54 -13.67
C TYR A 139 3.48 0.65 -14.87
N GLN A 140 4.07 0.89 -16.04
CA GLN A 140 3.33 0.97 -17.29
C GLN A 140 2.56 -0.32 -17.56
N PHE A 141 1.24 -0.19 -17.75
CA PHE A 141 0.31 -1.28 -17.98
C PHE A 141 -0.86 -0.86 -18.87
N GLY A 142 -1.61 -1.82 -19.41
CA GLY A 142 -2.73 -1.57 -20.32
C GLY A 142 -3.87 -0.80 -19.65
N PRO A 143 -4.66 -1.44 -18.75
CA PRO A 143 -5.70 -0.74 -18.00
C PRO A 143 -5.18 0.45 -17.19
N TYR A 144 -5.99 1.52 -17.11
CA TYR A 144 -5.74 2.63 -16.20
C TYR A 144 -5.83 2.15 -14.74
N VAL A 145 -5.07 2.81 -13.86
CA VAL A 145 -5.12 2.59 -12.42
C VAL A 145 -5.71 3.82 -11.76
N HIS A 146 -6.86 3.67 -11.13
CA HIS A 146 -7.53 4.74 -10.37
C HIS A 146 -7.53 4.42 -8.88
N LEU A 147 -7.44 5.47 -8.05
CA LEU A 147 -7.73 5.36 -6.64
C LEU A 147 -9.24 5.38 -6.44
N GLU A 148 -9.76 4.40 -5.73
CA GLU A 148 -11.18 4.37 -5.33
C GLU A 148 -11.35 5.18 -4.04
N HIS A 149 -10.54 4.87 -3.02
CA HIS A 149 -10.54 5.60 -1.77
C HIS A 149 -9.23 5.45 -1.02
N VAL A 150 -8.98 6.41 -0.12
CA VAL A 150 -7.91 6.33 0.86
C VAL A 150 -8.49 6.62 2.24
N LYS A 151 -8.24 5.71 3.19
CA LYS A 151 -8.72 5.83 4.58
C LYS A 151 -7.55 5.63 5.53
N ARG A 152 -7.57 6.34 6.65
CA ARG A 152 -6.66 6.11 7.77
C ARG A 152 -7.46 5.69 8.99
N ARG A 153 -7.10 4.57 9.61
CA ARG A 153 -7.67 4.08 10.86
C ARG A 153 -6.52 3.66 11.76
N ASP A 154 -6.37 4.33 12.90
CA ASP A 154 -5.22 4.16 13.77
C ASP A 154 -3.90 4.32 12.99
N ASN A 155 -3.04 3.29 13.08
CA ASN A 155 -1.78 3.22 12.38
C ASN A 155 -1.89 2.48 11.04
N VAL A 156 -3.09 2.32 10.48
CA VAL A 156 -3.29 1.70 9.17
C VAL A 156 -3.76 2.74 8.16
N VAL A 157 -3.06 2.83 7.04
CA VAL A 157 -3.48 3.61 5.86
C VAL A 157 -3.93 2.62 4.80
N ASP A 158 -5.22 2.61 4.52
CA ASP A 158 -5.87 1.74 3.54
C ASP A 158 -6.02 2.48 2.21
N ILE A 159 -5.40 1.94 1.16
CA ILE A 159 -5.42 2.46 -0.21
C ILE A 159 -6.12 1.42 -1.07
N ALA A 160 -7.33 1.76 -1.52
CA ALA A 160 -8.08 0.95 -2.46
C ALA A 160 -7.90 1.51 -3.89
N TYR A 161 -7.57 0.64 -4.83
CA TYR A 161 -7.41 0.99 -6.24
C TYR A 161 -8.21 0.06 -7.15
N GLU A 162 -8.53 0.53 -8.35
CA GLU A 162 -9.16 -0.30 -9.38
C GLU A 162 -8.42 -0.23 -10.72
N PHE A 163 -8.57 -1.28 -11.52
CA PHE A 163 -8.17 -1.28 -12.92
C PHE A 163 -9.36 -0.89 -13.79
N VAL A 164 -9.22 0.19 -14.54
CA VAL A 164 -10.25 0.67 -15.47
C VAL A 164 -9.81 0.33 -16.90
N PRO A 165 -10.46 -0.64 -17.57
CA PRO A 165 -10.11 -0.99 -18.92
C PRO A 165 -10.47 0.14 -19.89
N HIS A 166 -9.72 0.25 -20.99
CA HIS A 166 -10.02 1.15 -22.09
C HIS A 166 -9.84 0.44 -23.44
N ARG A 167 -10.37 1.03 -24.51
CA ARG A 167 -10.37 0.45 -25.87
C ARG A 167 -9.14 0.79 -26.71
N THR A 168 -8.33 1.74 -26.26
CA THR A 168 -7.09 2.12 -26.95
C THR A 168 -5.95 1.16 -26.57
N GLU A 169 -4.91 1.13 -27.38
CA GLU A 169 -3.64 0.45 -27.05
C GLU A 169 -2.73 1.31 -26.16
N GLU A 170 -3.30 2.32 -25.49
CA GLU A 170 -2.54 3.15 -24.56
C GLU A 170 -2.02 2.28 -23.41
N VAL A 171 -0.83 2.61 -22.93
CA VAL A 171 -0.25 1.99 -21.76
C VAL A 171 0.22 3.10 -20.85
N THR A 172 -0.20 3.06 -19.59
CA THR A 172 0.02 4.15 -18.64
C THR A 172 0.68 3.69 -17.37
N GLU A 173 1.58 4.51 -16.89
CA GLU A 173 2.10 4.53 -15.53
C GLU A 173 1.33 5.53 -14.69
N HIS A 174 1.21 5.26 -13.39
CA HIS A 174 0.53 6.14 -12.47
C HIS A 174 1.35 6.38 -11.21
N LEU A 175 1.18 7.57 -10.62
CA LEU A 175 1.88 8.02 -9.42
C LEU A 175 0.91 8.86 -8.60
N ALA A 176 0.84 8.64 -7.29
CA ALA A 176 0.08 9.47 -6.36
C ALA A 176 0.90 9.78 -5.10
N LEU A 177 0.84 11.03 -4.66
CA LEU A 177 1.37 11.54 -3.39
C LEU A 177 0.19 11.77 -2.45
N ILE A 178 0.03 10.87 -1.51
CA ILE A 178 -1.12 10.78 -0.61
C ILE A 178 -0.73 11.41 0.73
N PRO A 179 -1.18 12.64 1.05
CA PRO A 179 -0.82 13.28 2.31
C PRO A 179 -1.51 12.55 3.46
N VAL A 180 -0.74 11.89 4.34
CA VAL A 180 -1.26 11.20 5.53
C VAL A 180 -1.23 12.09 6.79
N GLY A 181 -0.72 13.32 6.64
CA GLY A 181 -0.73 14.37 7.64
C GLY A 181 0.31 14.17 8.74
N ASN A 182 0.05 14.82 9.89
CA ASN A 182 0.86 14.67 11.09
C ASN A 182 0.44 13.39 11.81
N LEU A 183 1.40 12.48 11.96
CA LEU A 183 1.19 11.16 12.56
C LEU A 183 1.74 11.15 13.99
N SER A 184 0.99 10.49 14.89
CA SER A 184 1.49 10.17 16.23
C SER A 184 2.61 9.14 16.14
N SER A 185 3.43 9.04 17.18
CA SER A 185 4.46 8.02 17.25
C SER A 185 3.88 6.61 17.19
N GLY A 186 4.47 5.74 16.39
CA GLY A 186 4.01 4.37 16.22
C GLY A 186 4.50 3.75 14.92
N LYS A 187 4.30 2.43 14.80
CA LYS A 187 4.51 1.72 13.53
C LYS A 187 3.23 1.79 12.72
N TYR A 188 3.34 2.29 11.49
CA TYR A 188 2.27 2.39 10.51
C TYR A 188 2.38 1.31 9.46
N TYR A 189 1.24 0.75 9.08
CA TYR A 189 1.10 -0.17 7.97
C TYR A 189 0.28 0.48 6.86
N VAL A 190 0.82 0.51 5.65
CA VAL A 190 0.10 0.95 4.45
C VAL A 190 -0.37 -0.28 3.71
N LYS A 191 -1.68 -0.46 3.67
CA LYS A 191 -2.36 -1.54 2.96
C LYS A 191 -2.73 -1.05 1.56
N VAL A 192 -2.33 -1.80 0.53
CA VAL A 192 -2.66 -1.50 -0.86
C VAL A 192 -3.45 -2.66 -1.44
N ASP A 193 -4.75 -2.47 -1.60
CA ASP A 193 -5.68 -3.51 -2.04
C ASP A 193 -6.42 -3.12 -3.31
N ARG A 194 -6.66 -4.12 -4.16
CA ARG A 194 -7.49 -3.96 -5.34
C ARG A 194 -8.96 -4.02 -4.93
N ALA A 195 -9.73 -3.00 -5.29
CA ALA A 195 -11.18 -2.99 -5.23
C ALA A 195 -11.75 -4.12 -6.10
N SER A 196 -12.91 -4.66 -5.71
CA SER A 196 -13.61 -5.65 -6.53
C SER A 196 -13.94 -5.06 -7.90
N MET A 197 -13.56 -5.76 -8.98
CA MET A 197 -13.91 -5.31 -10.32
C MET A 197 -15.43 -5.20 -10.45
N GLU A 198 -15.91 -4.05 -10.92
CA GLU A 198 -17.32 -3.88 -11.18
C GLU A 198 -17.82 -4.88 -12.24
N GLN A 199 -18.96 -5.52 -11.95
CA GLN A 199 -19.58 -6.52 -12.83
C GLN A 199 -19.80 -6.00 -14.27
N LYS A 200 -19.98 -4.68 -14.43
CA LYS A 200 -20.14 -4.02 -15.73
C LYS A 200 -18.96 -4.24 -16.69
N ASN A 201 -17.73 -4.36 -16.17
CA ASN A 201 -16.53 -4.52 -17.02
C ASN A 201 -16.48 -5.92 -17.65
N ALA A 202 -16.91 -6.93 -16.90
CA ALA A 202 -17.00 -8.30 -17.41
C ALA A 202 -18.04 -8.43 -18.54
N VAL A 203 -19.17 -7.73 -18.43
CA VAL A 203 -20.23 -7.71 -19.46
C VAL A 203 -19.72 -7.13 -20.79
N GLN A 204 -18.77 -6.19 -20.74
CA GLN A 204 -18.18 -5.59 -21.94
C GLN A 204 -17.07 -6.45 -22.59
N GLY A 205 -16.84 -7.66 -22.07
CA GLY A 205 -15.85 -8.60 -22.61
C GLY A 205 -14.40 -8.29 -22.24
N PHE A 206 -14.16 -7.33 -21.33
CA PHE A 206 -12.81 -7.10 -20.81
C PHE A 206 -12.39 -8.25 -19.91
N ARG A 207 -11.16 -8.73 -20.12
CA ARG A 207 -10.57 -9.76 -19.26
C ARG A 207 -10.16 -9.12 -17.94
N PRO A 208 -10.54 -9.69 -16.78
CA PRO A 208 -10.06 -9.20 -15.51
C PRO A 208 -8.54 -9.28 -15.42
N THR A 209 -7.90 -8.25 -14.87
CA THR A 209 -6.47 -8.29 -14.53
C THR A 209 -6.24 -9.42 -13.53
N THR A 210 -5.29 -10.32 -13.81
CA THR A 210 -4.97 -11.41 -12.87
C THR A 210 -4.24 -10.86 -11.64
N ASP A 211 -4.27 -11.57 -10.52
CA ASP A 211 -3.53 -11.14 -9.32
C ASP A 211 -2.01 -11.13 -9.55
N THR A 212 -1.53 -12.04 -10.40
CA THR A 212 -0.12 -12.07 -10.81
C THR A 212 0.27 -10.83 -11.59
N ASP A 213 -0.57 -10.38 -12.53
CA ASP A 213 -0.35 -9.12 -13.24
C ASP A 213 -0.45 -7.93 -12.28
N ALA A 214 -1.45 -7.91 -11.40
CA ALA A 214 -1.61 -6.83 -10.43
C ALA A 214 -0.37 -6.68 -9.53
N ARG A 215 0.16 -7.79 -8.99
CA ARG A 215 1.39 -7.79 -8.16
C ARG A 215 2.63 -7.33 -8.91
N ARG A 216 2.69 -7.54 -10.22
CA ARG A 216 3.80 -7.06 -11.05
C ARG A 216 3.74 -5.56 -11.31
N ILE A 217 2.54 -5.00 -11.37
CA ILE A 217 2.32 -3.64 -11.84
C ILE A 217 2.18 -2.64 -10.70
N ILE A 218 1.50 -3.02 -9.62
CA ILE A 218 1.12 -2.10 -8.53
C ILE A 218 2.09 -2.26 -7.37
N CYS A 219 2.51 -1.13 -6.79
CA CYS A 219 3.35 -1.16 -5.61
C CYS A 219 2.72 -1.95 -4.46
N HIS A 220 3.52 -2.71 -3.71
CA HIS A 220 3.01 -3.50 -2.58
C HIS A 220 2.78 -2.67 -1.32
N SER A 221 1.97 -3.23 -0.42
CA SER A 221 1.86 -2.80 0.97
C SER A 221 3.24 -2.73 1.65
N PHE A 222 3.39 -1.81 2.61
CA PHE A 222 4.66 -1.58 3.31
C PHE A 222 4.43 -1.01 4.71
N ASP A 223 5.48 -1.03 5.53
CA ASP A 223 5.49 -0.44 6.87
C ASP A 223 6.43 0.77 6.94
N PHE A 224 6.16 1.70 7.85
CA PHE A 224 7.12 2.71 8.31
C PHE A 224 6.87 3.06 9.79
N THR A 225 7.82 3.74 10.42
CA THR A 225 7.78 4.09 11.84
C THR A 225 7.84 5.59 12.04
N VAL A 226 7.02 6.11 12.95
CA VAL A 226 7.08 7.49 13.43
C VAL A 226 7.66 7.48 14.84
N LEU A 227 8.80 8.12 15.05
CA LEU A 227 9.49 8.19 16.34
C LEU A 227 8.85 9.24 17.23
N GLY A 228 8.64 8.93 18.52
CA GLY A 228 8.24 9.91 19.51
C GLY A 228 9.28 11.02 19.71
N ASN A 229 8.82 12.19 20.15
CA ASN A 229 9.74 13.21 20.66
C ASN A 229 10.44 12.62 21.89
N LYS A 230 11.77 12.62 21.89
CA LYS A 230 12.51 12.45 23.14
C LYS A 230 12.35 13.75 23.89
N ASP A 231 11.60 13.73 24.98
CA ASP A 231 11.56 14.86 25.91
C ASP A 231 13.00 15.10 26.38
N HIS A 232 13.58 16.23 25.95
CA HIS A 232 14.93 16.66 26.27
C HIS A 232 14.88 17.77 27.31
#